data_AF-A0A0V0GPN1-F1
#
_entry.id   AF-A0A0V0GPN1-F1
#
_cell.length_a   1.000
_cell.length_b   1.000
_cell.length_c   1.000
_cell.angle_alpha   90.00
_cell.angle_beta   90.00
_cell.angle_gamma   90.00
#
_symmetry.space_group_name_H-M   'P 1'
#
loop_
_entity.id
_entity.type
_entity.pdbx_description
1 polymer ?
#
loop_
_entity_poly.entity_id
_entity_poly.type
_entity_poly.pdbx_seq_one_letter_code
_entity_poly.pdbx_strand_id
1 'polypeptide(L)' 'EEIRRVIRSINASITHIFREGNCVADSLVNEVVESQETKCYYLFQELPSITRKHLNMDKSQIPNIRMKTRKISTH' A
#
# COMPACT_ATOMS: atom_id res chain seq x y z
N GLU A 1 6.76 21.90 -6.14
CA GLU A 1 7.70 22.45 -5.13
C GLU A 1 7.32 22.13 -3.68
N GLU A 2 6.03 22.09 -3.32
CA GLU A 2 5.59 21.80 -1.95
C GLU A 2 6.05 20.43 -1.41
N ILE A 3 5.87 19.36 -2.18
CA ILE A 3 6.31 18.00 -1.81
C ILE A 3 7.82 17.97 -1.49
N ARG A 4 8.65 18.65 -2.29
CA ARG A 4 10.11 18.73 -2.06
C ARG A 4 10.45 19.47 -0.78
N ARG A 5 9.68 20.51 -0.43
CA ARG A 5 9.85 21.24 0.85
C ARG A 5 9.50 20.35 2.03
N VAL A 6 8.37 19.65 1.98
CA VAL A 6 7.94 18.74 3.05
C VAL A 6 8.95 17.61 3.26
N ILE A 7 9.42 16.97 2.18
CA ILE A 7 10.41 15.90 2.26
C ILE A 7 11.72 16.38 2.89
N ARG A 8 12.17 17.59 2.54
CA ARG A 8 13.34 18.23 3.17
C ARG A 8 13.09 18.56 4.64
N SER A 9 11.91 19.07 5.01
CA SER A 9 11.62 19.44 6.40
C SER A 9 11.53 18.23 7.33
N ILE A 10 11.10 17.08 6.82
CA ILE A 10 11.03 15.82 7.60
C ILE A 10 12.28 14.95 7.45
N ASN A 11 13.30 15.42 6.71
CA ASN A 11 14.53 14.70 6.42
C ASN A 11 14.30 13.28 5.83
N ALA A 12 13.30 13.13 4.96
CA ALA A 12 12.97 11.85 4.33
C ALA A 12 13.73 11.62 3.02
N SER A 13 14.00 10.35 2.71
CA SER A 13 14.55 9.90 1.42
C SER A 13 13.46 9.22 0.57
N ILE A 14 13.45 9.50 -0.74
CA ILE A 14 12.56 8.82 -1.69
C ILE A 14 13.33 7.67 -2.34
N THR A 15 12.76 6.47 -2.29
CA THR A 15 13.32 5.29 -2.95
C THR A 15 12.22 4.57 -3.73
N HIS A 16 12.57 4.01 -4.88
CA HIS A 16 11.66 3.15 -5.64
C HIS A 16 11.55 1.76 -5.00
N ILE A 17 10.31 1.25 -4.90
CA ILE A 17 10.01 -0.10 -4.41
C ILE A 17 9.20 -0.89 -5.44
N PHE A 18 9.22 -2.21 -5.32
CA PHE A 18 8.30 -3.07 -6.06
C PHE A 18 6.86 -2.81 -5.63
N ARG A 19 5.91 -2.95 -6.56
CA ARG A 19 4.49 -2.66 -6.29
C ARG A 19 3.94 -3.54 -5.17
N GLU A 20 4.43 -4.77 -5.08
CA GLU A 20 4.06 -5.76 -4.07
C GLU A 20 4.42 -5.31 -2.65
N GLY A 21 5.40 -4.42 -2.51
CA GLY A 21 5.76 -3.78 -1.24
C GLY A 21 4.95 -2.52 -0.92
N ASN A 22 4.04 -2.09 -1.81
CA ASN A 22 3.20 -0.90 -1.62
C ASN A 22 1.74 -1.25 -1.25
N CYS A 23 1.46 -2.50 -0.89
CA CYS A 23 0.08 -2.97 -0.73
C CYS A 23 -0.70 -2.29 0.40
N VAL A 24 -0.04 -1.85 1.48
CA VAL A 24 -0.69 -1.11 2.56
C VAL A 24 -1.23 0.23 2.03
N ALA A 25 -0.39 1.01 1.35
CA ALA A 25 -0.79 2.28 0.76
C ALA A 25 -1.88 2.10 -0.31
N ASP A 26 -1.73 1.11 -1.20
CA ASP A 26 -2.75 0.79 -2.22
C ASP A 26 -4.11 0.45 -1.56
N SER A 27 -4.12 -0.32 -0.46
CA SER A 27 -5.35 -0.69 0.24
C SER A 27 -6.05 0.52 0.88
N LEU A 28 -5.29 1.46 1.45
CA LEU A 28 -5.84 2.68 2.05
C LEU A 28 -6.41 3.62 0.99
N VAL A 29 -5.73 3.74 -0.16
CA VAL A 29 -6.24 4.53 -1.29
C VAL A 29 -7.56 3.94 -1.79
N ASN A 30 -7.64 2.62 -1.96
CA ASN A 30 -8.89 1.98 -2.40
C ASN A 30 -10.04 2.22 -1.43
N GLU A 31 -9.81 2.17 -0.12
CA GLU A 31 -10.83 2.46 0.90
C GLU A 31 -11.38 3.89 0.78
N VAL A 32 -10.52 4.87 0.58
CA VAL A 32 -10.94 6.29 0.40
C VAL A 32 -11.64 6.48 -0.94
N VAL A 33 -11.17 5.82 -2.01
CA VAL A 33 -11.81 5.87 -3.33
C VAL A 33 -13.20 5.23 -3.30
N GLU A 34 -13.40 4.16 -2.52
CA GLU A 34 -14.70 3.49 -2.40
C GLU A 34 -15.65 4.26 -1.49
N SER A 35 -15.18 4.70 -0.32
CA SER A 35 -16.02 5.41 0.66
C SER A 35 -16.27 6.88 0.32
N GLN A 36 -15.41 7.51 -0.49
CA GLN A 36 -15.41 8.96 -0.75
C GLN A 36 -15.33 9.82 0.52
N GLU A 37 -14.87 9.24 1.62
CA GLU A 37 -14.78 9.88 2.93
C GLU A 37 -13.32 10.00 3.39
N THR A 38 -13.03 11.08 4.10
CA THR A 38 -11.75 11.20 4.81
C THR A 38 -11.83 10.41 6.10
N LYS A 39 -11.02 9.36 6.23
CA LYS A 39 -10.95 8.52 7.42
C LYS A 39 -9.57 8.59 8.06
N CYS A 40 -9.56 8.79 9.38
CA CYS A 40 -8.37 8.74 10.20
C CYS A 40 -8.45 7.53 11.12
N TYR A 41 -7.42 6.69 11.12
CA TYR A 41 -7.33 5.52 11.98
C TYR A 41 -6.20 5.76 12.99
N TYR A 42 -6.50 5.61 14.28
CA TYR A 42 -5.54 5.81 15.37
C TYR A 42 -5.14 4.48 16.01
N LEU A 43 -5.98 3.46 15.89
CA LEU A 43 -5.74 2.12 16.41
C LEU A 43 -5.66 1.09 15.28
N PHE A 44 -4.82 0.08 15.48
CA PHE A 44 -4.69 -1.02 14.52
C PHE A 44 -6.02 -1.72 14.24
N GLN A 45 -6.88 -1.85 15.25
CA GLN A 45 -8.17 -2.55 15.14
C GLN A 45 -9.19 -1.80 14.27
N GLU A 46 -9.05 -0.48 14.12
CA GLU A 46 -9.95 0.35 13.31
C GLU A 46 -9.67 0.21 11.81
N LEU A 47 -8.49 -0.30 11.44
CA LEU A 47 -8.11 -0.47 10.06
C LEU A 47 -8.97 -1.53 9.36
N PRO A 48 -9.27 -1.33 8.05
CA PRO A 48 -9.90 -2.34 7.23
C PRO A 48 -9.17 -3.69 7.32
N SER A 49 -9.94 -4.77 7.25
CA SER A 49 -9.40 -6.14 7.39
C SER A 49 -8.28 -6.43 6.38
N ILE A 50 -8.41 -5.94 5.14
CA ILE A 50 -7.41 -6.07 4.08
C ILE A 50 -6.12 -5.33 4.45
N THR A 51 -6.21 -4.10 4.92
CA THR A 51 -5.04 -3.31 5.34
C THR A 51 -4.32 -3.96 6.52
N ARG A 52 -5.07 -4.46 7.52
CA ARG A 52 -4.49 -5.21 8.64
C ARG A 52 -3.77 -6.47 8.19
N LYS A 53 -4.33 -7.19 7.22
CA LYS A 53 -3.70 -8.37 6.63
C LYS A 53 -2.35 -8.01 6.00
N HIS A 54 -2.29 -6.95 5.19
CA HIS A 54 -1.03 -6.51 4.57
C HIS A 54 0.02 -6.11 5.61
N LEU A 55 -0.36 -5.35 6.64
CA LEU A 55 0.55 -5.00 7.74
C LEU A 55 1.10 -6.23 8.47
N ASN A 56 0.27 -7.24 8.71
CA ASN A 56 0.69 -8.47 9.37
C ASN A 56 1.63 -9.31 8.49
N MET A 57 1.39 -9.33 7.16
CA MET A 57 2.29 -9.97 6.20
C MET A 57 3.67 -9.29 6.20
N ASP A 58 3.70 -7.96 6.16
CA ASP A 58 4.94 -7.18 6.20
C ASP A 58 5.71 -7.40 7.52
N LYS A 59 5.01 -7.35 8.66
CA LYS A 59 5.59 -7.67 9.98
C LYS A 59 6.20 -9.07 10.03
N SER A 60 5.54 -10.03 9.39
CA SER A 60 5.99 -11.43 9.34
C SER A 60 7.02 -11.68 8.25
N GLN A 61 7.43 -10.65 7.50
CA GLN A 61 8.36 -10.75 6.37
C GLN A 61 7.91 -11.78 5.31
N ILE A 62 6.59 -11.91 5.13
CA ILE A 62 6.02 -12.86 4.17
C ILE A 62 6.06 -12.21 2.77
N PRO A 63 6.70 -12.86 1.78
CA PRO A 63 6.77 -12.32 0.43
C PRO A 63 5.38 -12.27 -0.21
N ASN A 64 5.05 -11.13 -0.81
CA ASN A 64 3.87 -10.96 -1.64
C ASN A 64 4.29 -11.09 -3.11
N ILE A 65 3.96 -12.21 -3.76
CA ILE A 65 4.37 -12.48 -5.14
C ILE A 65 3.19 -12.25 -6.08
N ARG A 66 3.36 -11.36 -7.06
CA ARG A 66 2.39 -11.16 -8.12
C ARG A 66 2.78 -11.97 -9.36
N MET A 67 2.01 -13.02 -9.64
CA MET A 67 2.14 -13.76 -10.90
C MET A 67 1.16 -13.23 -11.94
N LYS A 68 1.67 -12.74 -13.08
CA LYS A 68 0.87 -12.49 -14.28
C LYS A 68 0.86 -13.76 -15.14
N THR A 69 -0.23 -14.49 -15.15
CA THR A 69 -0.39 -15.60 -16.09
C THR A 69 -0.73 -15.05 -17.47
N ARG A 70 0.00 -15.49 -18.50
CA ARG A 70 -0.36 -15.24 -19.90
C ARG A 70 -1.21 -16.40 -20.38
N LYS A 71 -2.38 -16.11 -20.94
CA LYS A 71 -3.20 -17.12 -21.61
C LYS A 71 -2.55 -17.41 -22.96
N ILE A 72 -2.00 -18.61 -23.15
CA ILE A 72 -1.49 -19.05 -24.45
C ILE A 72 -2.70 -19.61 -25.19
N SER A 73 -3.19 -18.91 -26.22
CA SER A 73 -4.18 -19.49 -27.13
C SER A 73 -3.44 -20.39 -28.12
N THR A 74 -3.60 -21.70 -27.98
CA THR A 74 -3.26 -22.65 -29.04
C THR A 74 -4.35 -22.56 -30.12
N HIS A 75 -3.94 -22.15 -31.32
CA HIS A 75 -4.75 -22.24 -32.54
C HIS A 75 -4.79 -23.69 -33.04
#